data_AF-A0A443QDY7-F1
#
_entry.id   AF-A0A443QDY7-F1
#
_cell.length_a   1.000
_cell.length_b   1.000
_cell.length_c   1.000
_cell.angle_alpha   90.00
_cell.angle_beta   90.00
_cell.angle_gamma   90.00
#
_symmetry.space_group_name_H-M   'P 1'
#
loop_
_entity.id
_entity.type
_entity.pdbx_description
1 polymer ?
#
loop_
_entity_poly.entity_id
_entity_poly.type
_entity_poly.pdbx_seq_one_letter_code
_entity_poly.pdbx_strand_id
1 'polypeptide(L)'
;YYPNFANYIADFIQLHDKLDLKLYAVSPQNEPEFPTTKWDGCVWFPTQTAKFVKHYLKPTLNNRNLSTKVIIGENANWNVANAYLSLTSAMLKEKDFDIYASHGYSLPMFPQFLVTYNQHVLPWVSAFLFNKERWITEASATDAFDASMTKGVQLATSLTKFLTTGNIN
;
A
#
# COMPACT_ATOMS: atom_id res chain seq x y z
N TYR A 1 -13.39 10.90 -14.28
CA TYR A 1 -12.66 11.02 -13.00
C TYR A 1 -11.24 10.45 -13.10
N TYR A 2 -10.99 9.20 -13.52
CA TYR A 2 -9.62 8.66 -13.57
C TYR A 2 -8.57 9.49 -14.33
N PRO A 3 -8.83 10.01 -15.56
CA PRO A 3 -7.85 10.88 -16.22
C PRO A 3 -7.48 12.11 -15.39
N ASN A 4 -8.47 12.74 -14.75
CA ASN A 4 -8.26 13.93 -13.94
C ASN A 4 -7.44 13.61 -12.69
N PHE A 5 -7.71 12.48 -12.03
CA PHE A 5 -6.94 12.08 -10.84
C PHE A 5 -5.49 11.70 -11.18
N ALA A 6 -5.25 11.01 -12.30
CA ALA A 6 -3.91 10.72 -12.78
C ALA A 6 -3.13 12.01 -13.13
N ASN A 7 -3.80 12.98 -13.77
CA ASN A 7 -3.21 14.28 -14.05
C ASN A 7 -2.91 15.06 -12.77
N TYR A 8 -3.81 15.05 -11.78
CA TYR A 8 -3.59 15.69 -10.49
C TYR A 8 -2.35 15.14 -9.77
N ILE A 9 -2.18 13.82 -9.74
CA ILE A 9 -0.97 13.19 -9.17
C ILE A 9 0.28 13.61 -9.96
N ALA A 10 0.21 13.62 -11.29
CA ALA A 10 1.34 14.04 -12.12
C ALA A 10 1.70 15.52 -11.94
N ASP A 11 0.71 16.40 -11.78
CA ASP A 11 0.90 17.82 -11.49
C ASP A 11 1.59 18.00 -10.14
N PHE A 12 1.17 17.23 -9.11
CA PHE A 12 1.81 17.22 -7.80
C PHE A 12 3.29 16.83 -7.89
N ILE A 13 3.61 15.74 -8.61
CA ILE A 13 5.00 15.31 -8.84
C ILE A 13 5.80 16.40 -9.55
N GLN A 14 5.27 16.96 -10.64
CA GLN A 14 5.94 18.03 -11.39
C GLN A 14 6.21 19.28 -10.56
N LEU A 15 5.30 19.61 -9.63
CA LEU A 15 5.45 20.78 -8.77
C LEU A 15 6.59 20.58 -7.76
N HIS A 16 6.74 19.38 -7.20
CA HIS A 16 7.87 19.04 -6.34
C HIS A 16 9.19 19.00 -7.13
N ASP A 17 9.16 18.45 -8.34
CA ASP A 17 10.32 18.39 -9.23
C ASP A 17 10.88 19.77 -9.59
N LYS A 18 10.03 20.80 -9.69
CA LYS A 18 10.44 22.21 -9.91
C LYS A 18 11.12 22.85 -8.71
N LEU A 19 10.93 22.28 -7.52
CA LEU A 19 11.55 22.69 -6.27
C LEU A 19 12.78 21.82 -5.94
N ASP A 20 13.28 21.05 -6.90
CA ASP A 20 14.34 20.05 -6.72
C ASP A 20 14.02 18.97 -5.67
N LEU A 21 12.74 18.75 -5.37
CA LEU A 21 12.25 17.71 -4.48
C LEU A 21 11.79 16.49 -5.30
N LYS A 22 12.74 15.64 -5.68
CA LYS A 22 12.43 14.45 -6.48
C LYS A 22 11.63 13.43 -5.66
N LEU A 23 10.36 13.23 -6.02
CA LEU A 23 9.52 12.22 -5.40
C LEU A 23 9.92 10.82 -5.91
N TYR A 24 10.37 9.98 -4.99
CA TYR A 24 10.79 8.61 -5.29
C TYR A 24 9.62 7.74 -5.78
N ALA A 25 8.49 7.81 -5.09
CA ALA A 25 7.32 6.99 -5.38
C ALA A 25 6.00 7.72 -5.04
N VAL A 26 4.89 7.24 -5.60
CA VAL A 26 3.53 7.67 -5.27
C VAL A 26 2.60 6.47 -5.12
N SER A 27 1.75 6.52 -4.10
CA SER A 27 0.62 5.59 -3.94
C SER A 27 -0.69 6.33 -4.21
N PRO A 28 -1.57 5.85 -5.10
CA PRO A 28 -2.79 6.56 -5.47
C PRO A 28 -3.97 6.33 -4.50
N GLN A 29 -3.82 5.46 -3.50
CA GLN A 29 -4.92 4.92 -2.72
C GLN A 29 -4.40 4.52 -1.32
N ASN A 30 -5.23 4.61 -0.28
CA ASN A 30 -4.94 4.15 1.08
C ASN A 30 -6.06 3.23 1.63
N GLU A 31 -5.74 2.03 2.11
CA GLU A 31 -6.67 1.05 2.71
C GLU A 31 -7.96 0.82 1.90
N PRO A 32 -7.87 0.21 0.70
CA PRO A 32 -8.98 0.14 -0.25
C PRO A 32 -10.17 -0.69 0.23
N GLU A 33 -9.97 -1.54 1.22
CA GLU A 33 -11.00 -2.33 1.88
C GLU A 33 -11.73 -1.61 3.01
N PHE A 34 -11.24 -0.44 3.45
CA PHE A 34 -11.75 0.23 4.65
C PHE A 34 -12.44 1.57 4.32
N PRO A 35 -13.76 1.56 4.06
CA PRO A 35 -14.55 2.78 4.00
C PRO A 35 -14.78 3.34 5.41
N THR A 36 -14.36 4.57 5.64
CA THR A 36 -14.70 5.37 6.83
C THR A 36 -15.32 6.69 6.41
N THR A 37 -16.24 7.21 7.22
CA THR A 37 -16.83 8.55 7.04
C THR A 37 -16.19 9.59 7.96
N LYS A 38 -15.24 9.18 8.81
CA LYS A 38 -14.60 10.06 9.80
C LYS A 38 -13.43 10.87 9.21
N TRP A 39 -12.87 10.42 8.10
CA TRP A 39 -11.80 11.08 7.35
C TRP A 39 -11.86 10.66 5.88
N ASP A 40 -10.99 11.25 5.06
CA ASP A 40 -10.94 10.97 3.63
C ASP A 40 -10.55 9.51 3.38
N GLY A 41 -11.47 8.76 2.78
CA GLY A 41 -11.28 7.35 2.40
C GLY A 41 -12.03 7.03 1.11
N CYS A 42 -11.54 6.03 0.37
CA CYS A 42 -12.17 5.62 -0.88
C CYS A 42 -11.99 4.12 -1.12
N VAL A 43 -13.11 3.42 -1.29
CA VAL A 43 -13.13 1.98 -1.59
C VAL A 43 -12.71 1.74 -3.03
N TRP A 44 -11.73 0.86 -3.22
CA TRP A 44 -11.28 0.45 -4.54
C TRP A 44 -11.24 -1.07 -4.62
N PHE A 45 -12.01 -1.66 -5.53
CA PHE A 45 -11.87 -3.08 -5.86
C PHE A 45 -10.56 -3.34 -6.62
N PRO A 46 -10.02 -4.58 -6.59
CA PRO A 46 -8.83 -4.95 -7.37
C PRO A 46 -8.88 -4.54 -8.85
N THR A 47 -10.07 -4.65 -9.46
CA THR A 47 -10.31 -4.27 -10.86
C THR A 47 -10.19 -2.77 -11.10
N GLN A 48 -10.56 -1.94 -10.11
CA GLN A 48 -10.47 -0.49 -10.18
C GLN A 48 -9.01 -0.03 -10.05
N THR A 49 -8.27 -0.59 -9.09
CA THR A 49 -6.81 -0.36 -8.94
C THR A 49 -6.08 -0.74 -10.22
N ALA A 50 -6.30 -1.96 -10.72
CA ALA A 50 -5.66 -2.43 -11.95
C ALA A 50 -5.99 -1.50 -13.14
N LYS A 51 -7.26 -1.12 -13.29
CA LYS A 51 -7.70 -0.22 -14.35
C LYS A 51 -7.03 1.16 -14.25
N PHE A 52 -6.97 1.73 -13.05
CA PHE A 52 -6.39 3.05 -12.82
C PHE A 52 -4.90 3.09 -13.16
N VAL A 53 -4.11 2.16 -12.62
CA VAL A 53 -2.65 2.20 -12.82
C VAL A 53 -2.26 1.88 -14.25
N LYS A 54 -2.90 0.89 -14.87
CA LYS A 54 -2.60 0.42 -16.23
C LYS A 54 -3.00 1.41 -17.31
N HIS A 55 -4.19 2.01 -17.20
CA HIS A 55 -4.79 2.81 -18.28
C HIS A 55 -4.71 4.31 -18.04
N TYR A 56 -4.36 4.78 -16.85
CA TYR A 56 -4.35 6.20 -16.52
C TYR A 56 -3.04 6.64 -15.86
N LEU A 57 -2.73 6.18 -14.64
CA LEU A 57 -1.60 6.72 -13.88
C LEU A 57 -0.24 6.48 -14.57
N LYS A 58 0.15 5.22 -14.80
CA LYS A 58 1.47 4.91 -15.39
C LYS A 58 1.63 5.52 -16.80
N PRO A 59 0.64 5.45 -17.71
CA PRO A 59 0.71 6.16 -18.99
C PRO A 59 0.86 7.68 -18.84
N THR A 60 0.14 8.33 -17.92
CA THR A 60 0.26 9.78 -17.69
C THR A 60 1.67 10.16 -17.22
N LEU A 61 2.26 9.40 -16.28
CA LEU A 61 3.62 9.64 -15.82
C LEU A 61 4.63 9.48 -16.95
N ASN A 62 4.54 8.39 -17.72
CA ASN A 62 5.43 8.13 -18.86
C ASN A 62 5.34 9.22 -19.94
N ASN A 63 4.13 9.64 -20.31
CA ASN A 63 3.91 10.69 -21.32
C ASN A 63 4.49 12.05 -20.89
N ARG A 64 4.62 12.28 -19.59
CA ARG A 64 5.19 13.50 -19.01
C ARG A 64 6.67 13.35 -18.61
N ASN A 65 7.31 12.23 -18.98
CA ASN A 65 8.69 11.89 -18.64
C ASN A 65 8.96 11.91 -17.11
N LEU A 66 7.99 11.49 -16.31
CA LEU A 66 8.13 11.41 -14.85
C LEU A 66 8.57 9.99 -14.47
N SER A 67 9.71 9.89 -13.78
CA SER A 67 10.30 8.62 -13.36
C SER A 67 9.82 8.13 -11.99
N THR A 68 8.91 8.86 -11.33
CA THR A 68 8.36 8.49 -10.02
C THR A 68 7.73 7.09 -10.07
N LYS A 69 8.11 6.23 -9.11
CA LYS A 69 7.61 4.86 -8.98
C LYS A 69 6.12 4.86 -8.58
N VAL A 70 5.35 3.90 -9.07
CA VAL A 70 3.95 3.68 -8.69
C VAL A 70 3.85 2.53 -7.70
N ILE A 71 3.28 2.84 -6.53
CA ILE A 71 2.96 1.87 -5.48
C ILE A 71 1.51 1.41 -5.67
N ILE A 72 1.24 0.12 -5.46
CA ILE A 72 -0.13 -0.42 -5.34
C ILE A 72 -0.27 -1.26 -4.07
N GLY A 73 -1.49 -1.34 -3.56
CA GLY A 73 -1.82 -2.05 -2.34
C GLY A 73 -2.30 -1.07 -1.28
N GLU A 74 -1.52 -0.92 -0.21
CA GLU A 74 -1.88 -0.12 0.98
C GLU A 74 -3.07 -0.69 1.76
N ASN A 75 -3.35 -1.99 1.61
CA ASN A 75 -4.34 -2.66 2.45
C ASN A 75 -3.89 -2.65 3.91
N ALA A 76 -4.83 -2.41 4.83
CA ALA A 76 -4.62 -2.26 6.26
C ALA A 76 -3.92 -3.49 6.87
N ASN A 77 -4.20 -4.67 6.34
CA ASN A 77 -3.61 -5.91 6.81
C ASN A 77 -2.86 -6.66 5.70
N TRP A 78 -1.64 -7.09 6.02
CA TRP A 78 -0.78 -7.89 5.16
C TRP A 78 -1.45 -9.11 4.49
N ASN A 79 -2.26 -9.88 5.23
CA ASN A 79 -2.90 -11.07 4.68
C ASN A 79 -4.08 -10.70 3.77
N VAL A 80 -4.75 -9.59 4.04
CA VAL A 80 -5.79 -9.02 3.16
C VAL A 80 -5.16 -8.49 1.87
N ALA A 81 -4.02 -7.78 1.98
CA ALA A 81 -3.20 -7.37 0.82
C ALA A 81 -2.85 -8.54 -0.08
N ASN A 82 -2.46 -9.70 0.48
CA ASN A 82 -2.11 -10.88 -0.31
C ASN A 82 -3.22 -11.25 -1.30
N ALA A 83 -4.47 -11.34 -0.83
CA ALA A 83 -5.63 -11.67 -1.67
C ALA A 83 -5.94 -10.55 -2.67
N TYR A 84 -5.97 -9.30 -2.19
CA TYR A 84 -6.26 -8.12 -3.01
C TYR A 84 -5.27 -7.95 -4.16
N LEU A 85 -3.97 -8.03 -3.86
CA LEU A 85 -2.87 -7.86 -4.80
C LEU A 85 -2.73 -9.06 -5.74
N SER A 86 -3.07 -10.28 -5.30
CA SER A 86 -3.13 -11.45 -6.21
C SER A 86 -4.15 -11.21 -7.33
N LEU A 87 -5.35 -10.75 -6.98
CA LEU A 87 -6.40 -10.45 -7.96
C LEU A 87 -6.02 -9.24 -8.83
N THR A 88 -5.49 -8.17 -8.22
CA THR A 88 -5.06 -6.97 -8.94
C THR A 88 -3.98 -7.31 -9.97
N SER A 89 -2.98 -8.08 -9.57
CA SER A 89 -1.82 -8.44 -10.40
C SER A 89 -2.20 -9.32 -11.59
N ALA A 90 -3.22 -10.17 -11.46
CA ALA A 90 -3.73 -10.99 -12.57
C ALA A 90 -4.26 -10.15 -13.76
N MET A 91 -4.54 -8.85 -13.56
CA MET A 91 -5.01 -7.92 -14.60
C MET A 91 -3.92 -6.96 -15.11
N LEU A 92 -2.74 -6.99 -14.49
CA LEU A 92 -1.62 -6.09 -14.76
C LEU A 92 -0.48 -6.79 -15.50
N LYS A 93 0.43 -5.97 -16.04
CA LYS A 93 1.74 -6.39 -16.51
C LYS A 93 2.81 -5.83 -15.58
N GLU A 94 4.00 -6.44 -15.59
CA GLU A 94 5.12 -6.05 -14.74
C GLU A 94 5.47 -4.55 -14.83
N LYS A 95 5.32 -3.94 -16.00
CA LYS A 95 5.63 -2.51 -16.23
C LYS A 95 4.57 -1.53 -15.72
N ASP A 96 3.40 -2.00 -15.28
CA ASP A 96 2.25 -1.12 -15.00
C ASP A 96 2.33 -0.47 -13.60
N PHE A 97 3.20 -0.97 -12.72
CA PHE A 97 3.50 -0.44 -11.39
C PHE A 97 4.89 -0.91 -10.95
N ASP A 98 5.40 -0.40 -9.84
CA ASP A 98 6.81 -0.58 -9.46
C ASP A 98 6.98 -1.27 -8.10
N ILE A 99 6.14 -0.97 -7.11
CA ILE A 99 6.26 -1.46 -5.72
C ILE A 99 4.91 -1.99 -5.23
N TYR A 100 4.93 -3.08 -4.46
CA TYR A 100 3.78 -3.50 -3.67
C TYR A 100 3.86 -2.95 -2.24
N ALA A 101 2.74 -2.52 -1.68
CA ALA A 101 2.66 -2.06 -0.30
C ALA A 101 1.49 -2.67 0.47
N SER A 102 1.64 -2.74 1.78
CA SER A 102 0.56 -3.04 2.72
C SER A 102 0.89 -2.43 4.07
N HIS A 103 -0.11 -2.27 4.92
CA HIS A 103 0.07 -1.88 6.30
C HIS A 103 0.29 -3.11 7.20
N GLY A 104 0.87 -2.83 8.36
CA GLY A 104 1.25 -3.79 9.38
C GLY A 104 0.18 -4.02 10.44
N TYR A 105 -1.07 -3.63 10.23
CA TYR A 105 -2.13 -3.78 11.22
C TYR A 105 -2.58 -5.23 11.38
N SER A 106 -2.92 -5.61 12.61
CA SER A 106 -3.67 -6.83 12.89
C SER A 106 -5.05 -6.75 12.24
N LEU A 107 -5.75 -7.90 12.16
CA LEU A 107 -7.19 -7.84 11.93
C LEU A 107 -7.85 -7.08 13.09
N PRO A 108 -8.93 -6.31 12.82
CA PRO A 108 -9.59 -5.51 13.84
C PRO A 108 -10.22 -6.40 14.91
N MET A 109 -10.00 -6.04 16.18
CA MET A 109 -10.56 -6.73 17.33
C MET A 109 -12.00 -6.29 17.59
N PHE A 110 -12.95 -7.23 17.51
CA PHE A 110 -14.35 -6.98 17.81
C PHE A 110 -14.60 -6.94 19.33
N PRO A 111 -15.50 -6.08 19.85
CA PRO A 111 -16.37 -5.13 19.15
C PRO A 111 -15.81 -3.72 18.91
N GLN A 112 -14.64 -3.38 19.45
CA GLN A 112 -14.13 -2.00 19.42
C GLN A 112 -13.45 -1.61 18.09
N PHE A 113 -13.23 -2.58 17.19
CA PHE A 113 -12.53 -2.42 15.90
C PHE A 113 -11.13 -1.81 16.05
N LEU A 114 -10.46 -2.12 17.17
CA LEU A 114 -9.09 -1.69 17.44
C LEU A 114 -8.11 -2.56 16.68
N VAL A 115 -6.97 -1.97 16.30
CA VAL A 115 -5.88 -2.65 15.61
C VAL A 115 -4.58 -2.49 16.38
N THR A 116 -3.71 -3.48 16.27
CA THR A 116 -2.36 -3.48 16.84
C THR A 116 -1.37 -3.95 15.78
N TYR A 117 -0.12 -4.20 16.16
CA TYR A 117 0.90 -4.76 15.27
C TYR A 117 0.59 -6.20 14.86
N ASN A 118 0.61 -6.48 13.56
CA ASN A 118 0.37 -7.81 13.02
C ASN A 118 1.55 -8.74 13.31
N GLN A 119 1.30 -9.75 14.14
CA GLN A 119 2.29 -10.79 14.45
C GLN A 119 2.02 -12.10 13.70
N HIS A 120 1.04 -12.15 12.81
CA HIS A 120 0.66 -13.33 12.02
C HIS A 120 0.84 -13.04 10.53
N VAL A 121 2.10 -13.01 10.10
CA VAL A 121 2.52 -12.73 8.72
C VAL A 121 2.59 -14.04 7.95
N LEU A 122 1.82 -14.15 6.87
CA LEU A 122 1.93 -15.25 5.92
C LEU A 122 2.75 -14.81 4.70
N PRO A 123 3.59 -15.68 4.10
CA PRO A 123 4.22 -15.37 2.83
C PRO A 123 3.16 -15.05 1.76
N TRP A 124 3.38 -13.99 0.99
CA TRP A 124 2.49 -13.70 -0.14
C TRP A 124 2.66 -14.74 -1.24
N VAL A 125 1.54 -15.33 -1.66
CA VAL A 125 1.51 -16.28 -2.78
C VAL A 125 1.67 -15.57 -4.12
N SER A 126 1.34 -14.28 -4.18
CA SER A 126 1.54 -13.40 -5.34
C SER A 126 3.00 -13.09 -5.65
N ALA A 127 3.94 -13.40 -4.74
CA ALA A 127 5.37 -13.19 -4.94
C ALA A 127 5.92 -13.90 -6.19
N PHE A 128 5.17 -14.83 -6.78
CA PHE A 128 5.51 -15.48 -8.06
C PHE A 128 5.05 -14.72 -9.31
N LEU A 129 4.10 -13.79 -9.25
CA LEU A 129 3.59 -13.13 -10.46
C LEU A 129 4.56 -12.07 -10.98
N PHE A 130 5.11 -11.23 -10.10
CA PHE A 130 6.16 -10.26 -10.44
C PHE A 130 7.17 -10.14 -9.30
N ASN A 131 8.46 -10.17 -9.64
CA ASN A 131 9.54 -10.02 -8.66
C ASN A 131 9.79 -8.53 -8.37
N LYS A 132 9.02 -7.95 -7.44
CA LYS A 132 9.06 -6.52 -7.09
C LYS A 132 9.34 -6.29 -5.61
N GLU A 133 9.83 -5.09 -5.30
CA GLU A 133 9.94 -4.57 -3.92
C GLU A 133 8.58 -4.65 -3.21
N ARG A 134 8.61 -4.98 -1.91
CA ARG A 134 7.43 -5.09 -1.05
C ARG A 134 7.64 -4.36 0.24
N TRP A 135 6.76 -3.42 0.56
CA TRP A 135 6.93 -2.54 1.72
C TRP A 135 5.81 -2.69 2.75
N ILE A 136 6.19 -2.48 4.02
CA ILE A 136 5.25 -2.11 5.07
C ILE A 136 5.29 -0.59 5.20
N THR A 137 4.19 0.06 4.87
CA THR A 137 4.11 1.52 4.69
C THR A 137 3.41 2.24 5.83
N GLU A 138 2.64 1.52 6.65
CA GLU A 138 1.98 2.06 7.83
C GLU A 138 1.83 0.96 8.90
N ALA A 139 2.03 1.30 10.18
CA ALA A 139 1.69 0.42 11.30
C ALA A 139 1.56 1.26 12.58
N SER A 140 0.52 0.99 13.36
CA SER A 140 0.34 1.57 14.69
C SER A 140 -0.50 0.66 15.58
N ALA A 141 -0.59 1.00 16.86
CA ALA A 141 -1.51 0.37 17.80
C ALA A 141 -2.52 1.42 18.26
N THR A 142 -3.81 1.11 18.14
CA THR A 142 -4.92 2.01 18.49
C THR A 142 -5.61 1.61 19.79
N ASP A 143 -5.14 0.55 20.44
CA ASP A 143 -5.60 0.15 21.75
C ASP A 143 -5.04 1.04 22.87
N ALA A 144 -5.43 0.74 24.11
CA ALA A 144 -5.10 1.58 25.25
C ALA A 144 -3.59 1.77 25.39
N PHE A 145 -3.19 3.00 25.73
CA PHE A 145 -1.79 3.33 25.97
C PHE A 145 -1.20 2.45 27.07
N ASP A 146 -0.05 1.85 26.76
CA ASP A 146 0.73 1.02 27.67
C ASP A 146 2.17 1.54 27.70
N ALA A 147 2.59 2.08 28.84
CA ALA A 147 3.94 2.61 29.05
C ALA A 147 5.00 1.53 29.28
N SER A 148 4.60 0.25 29.34
CA SER A 148 5.52 -0.87 29.46
C SER A 148 6.21 -1.21 28.14
N MET A 149 7.15 -2.16 28.19
CA MET A 149 7.84 -2.65 26.99
C MET A 149 6.98 -3.56 26.10
N THR A 150 5.77 -3.95 26.53
CA THR A 150 4.93 -4.93 25.83
C THR A 150 4.70 -4.54 24.37
N LYS A 151 4.29 -3.30 24.11
CA LYS A 151 4.03 -2.80 22.74
C LYS A 151 5.29 -2.70 21.90
N GLY A 152 6.41 -2.32 22.51
CA GLY A 152 7.71 -2.31 21.85
C GLY A 152 8.12 -3.71 21.37
N VAL A 153 7.94 -4.73 22.20
CA VAL A 153 8.23 -6.14 21.84
C VAL A 153 7.28 -6.65 20.76
N GLN A 154 6.00 -6.25 20.80
CA GLN A 154 5.03 -6.61 19.76
C GLN A 154 5.41 -6.01 18.39
N LEU A 155 5.79 -4.74 18.34
CA LEU A 155 6.26 -4.09 17.11
C LEU A 155 7.54 -4.76 16.59
N ALA A 156 8.53 -5.00 17.46
CA ALA A 156 9.78 -5.68 17.06
C ALA A 156 9.52 -7.09 16.50
N THR A 157 8.60 -7.83 17.11
CA THR A 157 8.16 -9.15 16.63
C THR A 157 7.50 -9.05 15.26
N SER A 158 6.64 -8.06 15.07
CA SER A 158 5.95 -7.80 13.79
C SER A 158 6.96 -7.47 12.67
N LEU A 159 7.88 -6.52 12.91
CA LEU A 159 8.93 -6.15 11.97
C LEU A 159 9.80 -7.35 11.57
N THR A 160 10.25 -8.14 12.56
CA THR A 160 11.04 -9.34 12.31
C THR A 160 10.31 -10.32 11.41
N LYS A 161 9.00 -10.54 11.63
CA LYS A 161 8.19 -11.44 10.81
C LYS A 161 7.97 -10.91 9.40
N PHE A 162 7.76 -9.60 9.23
CA PHE A 162 7.69 -9.02 7.89
C PHE A 162 9.00 -9.18 7.12
N LEU A 163 10.15 -8.92 7.75
CA LEU A 163 11.45 -9.10 7.13
C LEU A 163 11.74 -10.55 6.76
N THR A 164 11.49 -11.49 7.68
CA THR A 164 11.89 -12.91 7.52
C THR A 164 10.86 -13.77 6.79
N THR A 165 9.57 -13.52 7.01
CA THR A 165 8.46 -14.33 6.45
C THR A 165 7.76 -13.60 5.31
N GLY A 166 7.52 -12.30 5.48
CA GLY A 166 6.99 -11.45 4.41
C GLY A 166 7.98 -11.21 3.28
N ASN A 167 9.29 -11.30 3.57
CA ASN A 167 10.40 -11.01 2.67
C ASN A 167 10.24 -9.63 2.02
N ILE A 168 9.97 -8.63 2.88
CA ILE A 168 9.94 -7.20 2.53
C ILE A 168 11.36 -6.70 2.28
N ASN A 169 11.52 -5.74 1.35
CA ASN A 169 12.81 -5.28 0.84
C ASN A 169 12.76 -3.83 0.32
#